data_AF-A0A1G1GKJ0-F1
#
_entry.id   AF-A0A1G1GKJ0-F1
#
_cell.length_a   1.000
_cell.length_b   1.000
_cell.length_c   1.000
_cell.angle_alpha   90.00
_cell.angle_beta   90.00
_cell.angle_gamma   90.00
#
_symmetry.space_group_name_H-M   'P 1'
#
loop_
_entity.id
_entity.type
_entity.pdbx_description
1 polymer ?
#
loop_
_entity_poly.entity_id
_entity_poly.type
_entity_poly.pdbx_seq_one_letter_code
_entity_poly.pdbx_strand_id
1 'polypeptide(L)' 'MTTTYVKDSLIAQLEKLPYDLQLRVLDFIKALIPKGVEGKSLLKFEGAIPVDDLHLMSKAIEENCEKVDISEW' A
#
# COMPACT_ATOMS: atom_id res chain seq x y z
N MET A 1 20.09 15.68 15.19
CA MET A 1 20.11 17.09 14.76
C MET A 1 19.80 17.28 13.27
N THR A 2 19.43 16.24 12.51
CA THR A 2 19.24 16.30 11.04
C THR A 2 17.80 16.58 10.61
N THR A 3 16.80 16.19 11.39
CA THR A 3 15.37 16.28 11.03
C THR A 3 14.86 17.72 10.91
N THR A 4 15.33 18.62 11.78
CA THR A 4 14.98 20.04 11.74
C THR A 4 15.45 20.70 10.45
N TYR A 5 16.65 20.34 9.98
CA TYR A 5 17.23 20.91 8.75
C TYR A 5 16.43 20.57 7.49
N VAL A 6 15.91 19.33 7.40
CA VAL A 6 15.09 18.91 6.25
C VAL A 6 13.74 19.65 6.23
N LYS A 7 13.11 19.81 7.40
CA LYS A 7 11.84 20.54 7.52
C LYS A 7 11.98 22.00 7.06
N ASP A 8 12.98 22.71 7.56
CA ASP A 8 13.17 24.12 7.26
C ASP A 8 13.54 24.34 5.79
N SER A 9 14.37 23.45 5.22
CA SER A 9 14.70 23.48 3.78
C SER A 9 13.48 23.23 2.88
N LEU A 10 12.55 22.36 3.31
CA LEU A 10 11.32 22.10 2.56
C LEU A 10 10.39 23.33 2.59
N ILE A 11 10.25 23.99 3.73
CA ILE A 11 9.45 25.22 3.87
C ILE A 11 10.02 26.33 2.97
N ALA A 12 11.33 26.56 3.03
CA ALA A 12 12.00 27.58 2.21
C ALA A 12 11.89 27.34 0.69
N GLN A 13 11.72 26.08 0.27
CA GLN A 13 11.47 25.73 -1.13
C GLN A 13 9.99 25.90 -1.50
N LEU A 14 9.07 25.50 -0.62
CA LEU A 14 7.62 25.66 -0.81
C LEU A 14 7.21 27.13 -0.97
N GLU A 15 7.79 28.04 -0.19
CA GLU A 15 7.49 29.48 -0.25
C GLU A 15 7.84 30.12 -1.60
N LYS A 16 8.75 29.51 -2.38
CA LYS A 16 9.15 29.99 -3.70
C LYS A 16 8.25 29.48 -4.83
N LEU A 17 7.37 28.52 -4.55
CA LEU A 17 6.51 27.91 -5.57
C LEU A 17 5.21 28.72 -5.75
N PRO A 18 4.70 28.83 -6.98
CA PRO A 18 3.31 29.19 -7.25
C PRO A 18 2.32 28.29 -6.50
N TYR A 19 1.14 28.83 -6.19
CA TYR A 19 0.14 28.16 -5.34
C TYR A 19 -0.31 26.78 -5.87
N ASP A 20 -0.49 26.64 -7.19
CA ASP A 20 -0.86 25.38 -7.83
C ASP A 20 0.22 24.30 -7.62
N LEU A 21 1.50 24.68 -7.68
CA LEU A 21 2.61 23.77 -7.41
C LEU A 21 2.73 23.44 -5.91
N GLN A 22 2.41 24.38 -5.01
CA GLN A 22 2.32 24.07 -3.57
C GLN A 22 1.24 23.02 -3.29
N LEU A 23 0.07 23.12 -3.94
CA LEU A 23 -1.00 22.11 -3.82
C LEU A 23 -0.54 20.75 -4.33
N ARG A 24 0.17 20.70 -5.46
CA ARG A 24 0.73 19.45 -6.01
C ARG A 24 1.72 18.80 -5.05
N VAL A 25 2.58 19.59 -4.40
CA VAL A 25 3.51 19.07 -3.38
C VAL A 25 2.76 18.55 -2.17
N LEU A 26 1.72 19.26 -1.71
CA LEU A 26 0.89 18.80 -0.60
C LEU A 26 0.22 17.45 -0.91
N ASP A 27 -0.32 17.28 -2.11
CA ASP A 27 -0.94 16.03 -2.53
C ASP A 27 0.07 14.89 -2.63
N PHE A 28 1.27 15.16 -3.12
CA PHE A 28 2.36 14.20 -3.12
C PHE A 28 2.75 13.75 -1.70
N ILE A 29 2.93 14.69 -0.77
CA ILE A 29 3.26 14.37 0.63
C ILE A 29 2.15 13.52 1.28
N LYS A 30 0.88 13.84 1.04
CA LYS A 30 -0.25 13.03 1.53
C LYS A 30 -0.20 11.60 0.97
N ALA A 31 0.25 11.41 -0.26
CA ALA A 31 0.37 10.09 -0.86
C ALA A 31 1.51 9.25 -0.26
N LEU A 32 2.52 9.89 0.34
CA LEU A 32 3.62 9.19 1.04
C LEU A 32 3.22 8.67 2.41
N ILE A 33 2.10 9.15 2.98
CA ILE A 33 1.59 8.64 4.25
C ILE A 33 1.17 7.18 4.02
N PRO A 34 1.76 6.21 4.75
CA PRO A 34 1.41 4.81 4.59
C PRO A 34 -0.09 4.61 4.70
N LYS A 35 -0.68 4.02 3.67
CA LYS A 35 -2.09 3.63 3.66
C LYS A 35 -2.19 2.18 4.13
N GLY A 36 -3.05 1.93 5.11
CA GLY A 36 -3.26 0.59 5.64
C GLY A 36 -3.34 0.57 7.16
N VAL A 37 -3.43 -0.64 7.71
CA VAL A 37 -3.41 -0.89 9.15
C VAL A 37 -2.06 -1.48 9.55
N GLU A 38 -1.67 -1.29 10.81
CA GLU A 38 -0.44 -1.90 11.32
C GLU A 38 -0.53 -3.42 11.21
N GLY A 39 0.55 -4.09 10.77
CA GLY A 39 0.54 -5.55 10.57
C GLY A 39 0.11 -6.34 11.81
N LYS A 40 0.46 -5.87 13.01
CA LYS A 40 0.02 -6.45 14.29
C LYS A 40 -1.52 -6.51 14.44
N SER A 41 -2.27 -5.62 13.79
CA SER A 41 -3.74 -5.63 13.80
C SER A 41 -4.34 -6.76 12.96
N LEU A 42 -3.54 -7.37 12.07
CA LEU A 42 -3.95 -8.49 11.23
C LEU A 42 -3.80 -9.83 11.96
N LEU A 43 -3.07 -9.91 13.07
CA LEU A 43 -2.88 -11.15 13.84
C LEU A 43 -4.21 -11.75 14.33
N LYS A 44 -5.24 -10.92 14.52
CA LYS A 44 -6.59 -11.39 14.84
C LYS A 44 -7.22 -12.31 13.79
N PHE A 45 -6.66 -12.35 12.58
CA PHE A 45 -7.10 -13.23 11.50
C PHE A 45 -6.26 -14.51 11.38
N GLU A 46 -5.23 -14.68 12.20
CA GLU A 46 -4.43 -15.91 12.22
C GLU A 46 -5.33 -17.10 12.56
N GLY A 47 -5.33 -18.13 11.71
CA GLY A 47 -6.18 -19.30 11.87
C GLY A 47 -7.69 -19.04 11.78
N ALA A 48 -8.12 -17.86 11.28
CA ALA A 48 -9.53 -17.51 11.20
C ALA A 48 -10.28 -18.23 10.07
N ILE A 49 -9.57 -18.87 9.13
CA ILE A 49 -10.17 -19.64 8.03
C ILE A 49 -10.33 -21.10 8.50
N PRO A 50 -11.57 -21.63 8.55
CA PRO A 50 -11.81 -23.05 8.83
C PRO A 50 -11.07 -23.97 7.85
N VAL A 51 -10.70 -25.17 8.32
CA VAL A 51 -9.97 -26.16 7.51
C VAL A 51 -10.75 -26.57 6.25
N ASP A 52 -12.07 -26.71 6.35
CA ASP A 52 -12.92 -27.05 5.21
C ASP A 52 -12.89 -25.95 4.13
N ASP A 53 -12.91 -24.68 4.55
CA ASP A 53 -12.80 -23.54 3.65
C ASP A 53 -11.41 -23.48 3.01
N LEU A 54 -10.34 -23.80 3.76
CA LEU A 54 -9.00 -23.92 3.19
C LEU A 54 -8.94 -25.00 2.10
N HIS A 55 -9.56 -26.16 2.31
CA HIS A 55 -9.63 -27.21 1.30
C HIS A 55 -10.39 -26.77 0.04
N LEU A 56 -11.51 -26.06 0.20
CA LEU A 56 -12.27 -25.51 -0.92
C LEU A 56 -11.44 -24.49 -1.71
N MET A 57 -10.73 -23.60 -1.02
CA MET A 57 -9.85 -22.60 -1.64
C MET A 57 -8.71 -23.27 -2.41
N SER A 58 -8.03 -24.26 -1.82
CA SER A 58 -6.96 -25.02 -2.48
C SER A 58 -7.45 -25.70 -3.75
N LYS A 59 -8.59 -26.38 -3.69
CA LYS A 59 -9.20 -27.03 -4.85
C LYS A 59 -9.51 -26.04 -5.96
N ALA A 60 -10.08 -24.88 -5.62
CA ALA A 60 -10.43 -23.85 -6.61
C ALA A 60 -9.18 -23.29 -7.32
N ILE A 61 -8.06 -23.13 -6.60
CA ILE A 61 -6.78 -22.66 -7.16
C ILE A 61 -6.22 -23.69 -8.14
N GLU A 62 -6.14 -24.97 -7.73
CA GLU A 62 -5.61 -26.06 -8.56
C GLU A 62 -6.45 -26.30 -9.81
N GLU A 63 -7.79 -26.21 -9.68
CA GLU A 63 -8.69 -26.50 -10.79
C GLU A 63 -8.74 -25.38 -11.83
N ASN A 64 -8.59 -24.12 -11.42
CA ASN A 64 -8.93 -22.95 -12.25
C ASN A 64 -7.84 -21.87 -12.34
N CYS A 65 -7.02 -21.64 -11.31
CA CYS A 65 -6.01 -20.57 -11.31
C CYS A 65 -4.67 -21.03 -11.89
N GLU A 66 -4.27 -22.28 -11.63
CA GLU A 66 -2.98 -22.82 -12.09
C GLU A 66 -3.03 -23.40 -13.51
N LYS A 67 -4.23 -23.56 -14.08
CA LYS A 67 -4.41 -23.94 -15.48
C LYS A 67 -4.43 -22.70 -16.35
N VAL A 68 -3.25 -22.18 -16.64
CA VAL A 68 -3.10 -21.14 -17.68
C VAL A 68 -3.21 -21.83 -19.03
N ASP A 69 -4.22 -21.48 -19.83
CA ASP A 69 -4.24 -21.88 -21.23
C ASP A 69 -3.16 -21.10 -21.98
N ILE A 70 -2.07 -21.79 -22.29
CA ILE A 70 -0.91 -21.24 -23.01
C ILE A 70 -1.30 -20.73 -24.40
N SER A 71 -2.42 -21.21 -24.96
CA SER A 71 -2.92 -20.84 -26.29
C SER A 71 -3.86 -19.63 -26.31
N GLU A 72 -4.26 -19.09 -25.15
CA GLU A 72 -5.11 -17.88 -25.05
C GLU A 72 -4.30 -16.56 -24.95
N TRP A 73 -2.97 -16.61 -25.14
CA TRP A 73 -2.07 -15.45 -25.08
C TRP A 73 -1.42 -15.13 -26.44
#